data_AF-A0A9Q5N8K1-F1
#
_entry.id   AF-A0A9Q5N8K1-F1
#
_cell.length_a   1.000
_cell.length_b   1.000
_cell.length_c   1.000
_cell.angle_alpha   90.00
_cell.angle_beta   90.00
_cell.angle_gamma   90.00
#
_symmetry.space_group_name_H-M   'P 1'
#
loop_
_entity.id
_entity.type
_entity.pdbx_description
1 polymer ?
#
loop_
_entity_poly.entity_id
_entity_poly.type
_entity_poly.pdbx_seq_one_letter_code
_entity_poly.pdbx_strand_id
1 'polypeptide(L)'
;MADRSEAHPVDETTLANEVVRLLGGENQRLRRELQEAEQRAKDAEDRARSAEARTAIKKEPTDTSQDLSAAERIQQLEEENSSLRAEHQELESKYAKEKEKRKSQKAQLKELRAKDTPTSVESPELLELKQRREQTQAHLREAETKVRELSQEVEQLRKDKETYMRLFEDANGRVIALARNDPFAYFDEVHTQQQAIGFTRLRPFQTDSATAHSTFEAFCNNALRPQRLACLPFVRRKHDIQWSLTQQGYGIAVVPPYRYVANRSLASHQWVSNEVHTIEGPFELLYETRNFWYYCGTYTTTIIQSRKKDFFEKLRPMFKDRLMRESVEETDLLPPIIRKTVKEMYLQGVLHITCLVFERIGFNEQLYNALLEFGTAIKGPEYAFDYKDRAPKRKIGQENVGARPVAKRSR
;
A
#
# COMPACT_ATOMS: atom_id res chain seq x y z
N MET A 1 -15.75 77.30 3.51
CA MET A 1 -15.83 75.85 3.22
C MET A 1 -14.81 75.15 4.10
N ALA A 2 -15.25 74.64 5.26
CA ALA A 2 -14.46 73.75 6.10
C ALA A 2 -15.49 72.94 6.89
N ASP A 3 -15.80 71.77 6.34
CA ASP A 3 -16.78 70.83 6.87
C ASP A 3 -16.12 70.12 8.07
N ARG A 4 -16.57 70.49 9.28
CA ARG A 4 -16.07 69.89 10.52
C ARG A 4 -16.84 68.57 10.72
N SER A 5 -16.24 67.51 10.19
CA SER A 5 -16.60 66.11 10.46
C SER A 5 -16.68 65.86 11.98
N GLU A 6 -17.89 65.79 12.51
CA GLU A 6 -18.18 65.35 13.88
C GLU A 6 -17.77 63.88 14.02
N ALA A 7 -16.70 63.64 14.79
CA ALA A 7 -16.26 62.29 15.12
C ALA A 7 -17.25 61.68 16.12
N HIS A 8 -18.05 60.72 15.65
CA HIS A 8 -18.89 59.92 16.53
C HIS A 8 -18.03 59.20 17.58
N PRO A 9 -18.39 59.27 18.88
CA PRO A 9 -17.68 58.53 19.91
C PRO A 9 -17.82 57.03 19.60
N VAL A 10 -16.69 56.38 19.31
CA VAL A 10 -16.62 54.94 19.10
C VAL A 10 -17.02 54.29 20.41
N ASP A 11 -18.18 53.63 20.40
CA ASP A 11 -18.70 52.90 21.55
C ASP A 11 -17.71 51.80 21.96
N GLU A 12 -17.10 51.98 23.13
CA GLU A 12 -16.07 51.11 23.70
C GLU A 12 -16.56 49.67 23.84
N THR A 13 -17.87 49.44 23.97
CA THR A 13 -18.43 48.09 24.06
C THR A 13 -18.39 47.34 22.72
N THR A 14 -18.61 48.03 21.60
CA THR A 14 -18.40 47.48 20.25
C THR A 14 -16.96 47.09 20.03
N LEU A 15 -16.01 47.93 20.42
CA LEU A 15 -14.58 47.67 20.28
C LEU A 15 -14.16 46.46 21.14
N ALA A 16 -14.64 46.37 22.38
CA ALA A 16 -14.36 45.24 23.26
C ALA A 16 -14.91 43.91 22.71
N ASN A 17 -16.10 43.91 22.12
CA ASN A 17 -16.71 42.72 21.52
C ASN A 17 -15.96 42.26 20.27
N GLU A 18 -15.49 43.19 19.43
CA GLU A 18 -14.67 42.89 18.26
C GLU A 18 -13.33 42.26 18.66
N VAL A 19 -12.68 42.79 19.70
CA VAL A 19 -11.43 42.25 20.25
C VAL A 19 -11.63 40.84 20.80
N VAL A 20 -12.71 40.57 21.54
CA VAL A 20 -13.00 39.22 22.06
C VAL A 20 -13.25 38.23 20.91
N ARG A 21 -13.96 38.65 19.86
CA ARG A 21 -14.24 37.82 18.67
C ARG A 21 -12.94 37.47 17.93
N LEU A 22 -12.08 38.46 17.69
CA LEU A 22 -10.79 38.26 17.02
C LEU A 22 -9.87 37.33 17.83
N LEU A 23 -9.75 37.56 19.15
CA LEU A 23 -8.95 36.71 20.04
C LEU A 23 -9.51 35.29 20.19
N GLY A 24 -10.83 35.12 20.07
CA GLY A 24 -11.50 33.82 20.06
C GLY A 24 -11.15 33.01 18.81
N GLY A 25 -11.27 33.63 17.64
CA GLY A 25 -10.92 33.02 16.36
C GLY A 25 -9.44 32.65 16.27
N GLU A 26 -8.56 33.55 16.69
CA GLU A 26 -7.10 33.32 16.68
C GLU A 26 -6.70 32.16 17.63
N ASN A 27 -7.34 32.04 18.80
CA ASN A 27 -7.10 30.89 19.69
C ASN A 27 -7.54 29.56 19.08
N GLN A 28 -8.67 29.54 18.37
CA GLN A 28 -9.16 28.32 17.74
C GLN A 28 -8.27 27.90 16.57
N ARG A 29 -7.68 28.87 15.86
CA ARG A 29 -6.66 28.64 14.84
C ARG A 29 -5.38 28.07 15.46
N LEU A 30 -4.83 28.71 16.49
CA LEU A 30 -3.62 28.26 17.18
C LEU A 30 -3.77 26.85 17.78
N ARG A 31 -4.95 26.49 18.30
CA ARG A 31 -5.22 25.12 18.78
C ARG A 31 -5.18 24.08 17.66
N ARG A 32 -5.68 24.41 16.47
CA ARG A 32 -5.60 23.53 15.30
C ARG A 32 -4.16 23.37 14.82
N GLU A 33 -3.43 24.48 14.72
CA GLU A 33 -2.01 24.45 14.34
C GLU A 33 -1.17 23.63 15.33
N LEU A 34 -1.43 23.75 16.65
CA LEU A 34 -0.78 22.92 17.68
C LEU A 34 -1.08 21.42 17.52
N GLN A 35 -2.35 21.05 17.30
CA GLN A 35 -2.75 19.65 17.10
C GLN A 35 -2.12 19.04 15.83
N GLU A 36 -2.05 19.81 14.75
CA GLU A 36 -1.39 19.38 13.52
C GLU A 36 0.12 19.17 13.72
N ALA A 37 0.77 20.06 14.48
CA ALA A 37 2.19 19.94 14.83
C ALA A 37 2.46 18.71 15.71
N GLU A 38 1.65 18.48 16.75
CA GLU A 38 1.74 17.28 17.61
C GLU A 38 1.59 15.99 16.80
N GLN A 39 0.64 15.94 15.86
CA GLN A 39 0.44 14.77 15.01
C GLN A 39 1.63 14.55 14.07
N ARG A 40 2.19 15.60 13.46
CA ARG A 40 3.39 15.51 12.61
C ARG A 40 4.61 15.03 13.39
N ALA A 41 4.81 15.52 14.62
CA ALA A 41 5.89 15.08 15.49
C ALA A 41 5.77 13.59 15.83
N LYS A 42 4.56 13.12 16.15
CA LYS A 42 4.31 11.70 16.40
C LYS A 42 4.59 10.83 15.18
N ASP A 43 4.13 11.23 14.00
CA ASP A 43 4.37 10.50 12.75
C ASP A 43 5.87 10.48 12.36
N ALA A 44 6.64 11.48 12.78
CA ALA A 44 8.10 11.51 12.61
C ALA A 44 8.82 10.57 13.58
N GLU A 45 8.39 10.50 14.85
CA GLU A 45 8.92 9.54 15.82
C GLU A 45 8.67 8.09 15.40
N ASP A 46 7.45 7.77 14.93
CA ASP A 46 7.11 6.41 14.47
C ASP A 46 7.96 6.01 13.24
N ARG A 47 8.25 6.97 12.35
CA ARG A 47 9.18 6.79 11.22
C ARG A 47 10.61 6.55 11.68
N ALA A 48 11.10 7.30 12.66
CA ALA A 48 12.45 7.13 13.21
C ALA A 48 12.63 5.76 13.87
N ARG A 49 11.67 5.33 14.72
CA ARG A 49 11.68 3.99 15.33
C ARG A 49 11.66 2.87 14.29
N SER A 50 10.89 3.05 13.22
CA SER A 50 10.84 2.09 12.12
C SER A 50 12.16 2.03 11.33
N ALA A 51 12.89 3.14 11.22
CA ALA A 51 14.20 3.19 10.60
C ALA A 51 15.28 2.52 11.46
N GLU A 52 15.29 2.77 12.77
CA GLU A 52 16.20 2.10 13.73
C GLU A 52 15.98 0.58 13.77
N ALA A 53 14.72 0.13 13.73
CA ALA A 53 14.40 -1.30 13.66
C ALA A 53 14.96 -1.95 12.38
N ARG A 54 15.05 -1.21 11.26
CA ARG A 54 15.61 -1.72 9.99
C ARG A 54 17.14 -1.77 10.01
N THR A 55 17.81 -0.81 10.64
CA THR A 55 19.28 -0.82 10.76
C THR A 55 19.77 -1.90 11.73
N ALA A 56 18.99 -2.23 12.77
CA ALA A 56 19.31 -3.32 13.69
C ALA A 56 19.29 -4.72 13.03
N ILE A 57 18.57 -4.89 11.92
CA ILE A 57 18.41 -6.18 11.23
C ILE A 57 19.49 -6.41 10.15
N LYS A 58 20.16 -5.36 9.65
CA LYS A 58 21.28 -5.48 8.70
C LYS A 58 22.64 -5.36 9.40
N LYS A 59 23.07 -6.43 10.07
CA LYS A 59 24.49 -6.66 10.40
C LYS A 59 25.06 -7.78 9.53
N GLU A 60 25.15 -7.54 8.23
CA GLU A 60 26.07 -8.26 7.32
C GLU A 60 26.77 -7.23 6.43
N PRO A 61 28.07 -7.39 6.13
CA PRO A 61 28.88 -6.35 5.52
C PRO A 61 28.75 -6.40 4.00
N THR A 62 28.02 -5.47 3.41
CA THR A 62 28.04 -5.26 1.95
C THR A 62 27.87 -3.79 1.59
N ASP A 63 28.82 -3.33 0.77
CA ASP A 63 28.87 -2.09 -0.03
C ASP A 63 28.68 -0.74 0.68
N THR A 64 29.84 -0.12 0.94
CA THR A 64 30.04 1.24 1.47
C THR A 64 29.35 2.36 0.69
N SER A 65 28.85 2.11 -0.53
CA SER A 65 28.14 3.12 -1.33
C SER A 65 26.67 3.27 -0.95
N GLN A 66 25.99 2.22 -0.48
CA GLN A 66 24.59 2.32 -0.03
C GLN A 66 24.50 2.87 1.40
N ASP A 67 25.51 2.58 2.23
CA ASP A 67 25.60 3.08 3.60
C ASP A 67 25.77 4.60 3.66
N LEU A 68 26.49 5.21 2.71
CA LEU A 68 26.62 6.66 2.62
C LEU A 68 25.29 7.35 2.31
N SER A 69 24.49 6.80 1.39
CA SER A 69 23.16 7.35 1.06
C SER A 69 22.17 7.18 2.22
N ALA A 70 22.24 6.06 2.94
CA ALA A 70 21.42 5.84 4.14
C ALA A 70 21.82 6.80 5.27
N ALA A 71 23.12 7.02 5.48
CA ALA A 71 23.64 7.95 6.49
C ALA A 71 23.24 9.40 6.21
N GLU A 72 23.35 9.86 4.95
CA GLU A 72 22.87 11.19 4.53
C GLU A 72 21.37 11.35 4.78
N ARG A 73 20.57 10.30 4.51
CA ARG A 73 19.12 10.35 4.75
C ARG A 73 18.79 10.37 6.24
N ILE A 74 19.53 9.66 7.07
CA ILE A 74 19.39 9.70 8.54
C ILE A 74 19.71 11.10 9.04
N GLN A 75 20.81 11.70 8.59
CA GLN A 75 21.19 13.06 8.98
C GLN A 75 20.12 14.10 8.59
N GLN A 76 19.56 14.01 7.38
CA GLN A 76 18.45 14.87 6.97
C GLN A 76 17.22 14.72 7.87
N LEU A 77 16.87 13.48 8.25
CA LEU A 77 15.73 13.23 9.14
C LEU A 77 15.99 13.76 10.55
N GLU A 78 17.23 13.69 11.05
CA GLU A 78 17.61 14.26 12.34
C GLU A 78 17.52 15.79 12.35
N GLU A 79 17.96 16.45 11.26
CA GLU A 79 17.84 17.89 11.08
C GLU A 79 16.36 18.33 11.00
N GLU A 80 15.53 17.60 10.24
CA GLU A 80 14.09 17.86 10.14
C GLU A 80 13.39 17.68 11.50
N ASN A 81 13.73 16.63 12.24
CA ASN A 81 13.17 16.35 13.57
C ASN A 81 13.62 17.40 14.61
N SER A 82 14.88 17.85 14.54
CA SER A 82 15.39 18.95 15.36
C SER A 82 14.63 20.26 15.07
N SER A 83 14.39 20.58 13.79
CA SER A 83 13.62 21.77 13.40
C SER A 83 12.18 21.71 13.87
N LEU A 84 11.52 20.54 13.75
CA LEU A 84 10.14 20.36 14.21
C LEU A 84 10.02 20.50 15.73
N ARG A 85 11.00 19.99 16.49
CA ARG A 85 11.04 20.17 17.96
C ARG A 85 11.18 21.64 18.35
N ALA A 86 11.99 22.41 17.63
CA ALA A 86 12.13 23.85 17.87
C ALA A 86 10.81 24.60 17.59
N GLU A 87 10.12 24.27 16.48
CA GLU A 87 8.82 24.85 16.15
C GLU A 87 7.75 24.53 17.21
N HIS A 88 7.71 23.28 17.69
CA HIS A 88 6.82 22.86 18.77
C HIS A 88 7.07 23.67 20.06
N GLN A 89 8.33 23.84 20.44
CA GLN A 89 8.71 24.62 21.62
C GLN A 89 8.34 26.10 21.49
N GLU A 90 8.45 26.68 20.29
CA GLU A 90 8.01 28.05 20.01
C GLU A 90 6.48 28.19 20.15
N LEU A 91 5.71 27.22 19.61
CA LEU A 91 4.25 27.20 19.73
C LEU A 91 3.79 27.04 21.18
N GLU A 92 4.45 26.20 21.98
CA GLU A 92 4.17 26.07 23.41
C GLU A 92 4.42 27.39 24.16
N SER A 93 5.50 28.09 23.84
CA SER A 93 5.82 29.41 24.41
C SER A 93 4.77 30.46 24.05
N LYS A 94 4.33 30.50 22.78
CA LYS A 94 3.24 31.38 22.32
C LYS A 94 1.93 31.06 23.04
N TYR A 95 1.58 29.79 23.19
CA TYR A 95 0.39 29.35 23.89
C TYR A 95 0.42 29.74 25.39
N ALA A 96 1.57 29.58 26.04
CA ALA A 96 1.75 29.98 27.44
C ALA A 96 1.58 31.50 27.63
N LYS A 97 2.15 32.33 26.74
CA LYS A 97 1.99 33.79 26.76
C LYS A 97 0.53 34.20 26.58
N GLU A 98 -0.17 33.60 25.61
CA GLU A 98 -1.57 33.92 25.35
C GLU A 98 -2.49 33.48 26.51
N LYS A 99 -2.17 32.36 27.16
CA LYS A 99 -2.85 31.90 28.37
C LYS A 99 -2.72 32.90 29.54
N GLU A 100 -1.52 33.45 29.77
CA GLU A 100 -1.31 34.47 30.80
C GLU A 100 -1.97 35.82 30.43
N LYS A 101 -1.96 36.21 29.15
CA LYS A 101 -2.70 37.40 28.66
C LYS A 101 -4.21 37.27 28.92
N ARG A 102 -4.80 36.09 28.68
CA ARG A 102 -6.21 35.83 29.03
C ARG A 102 -6.47 35.91 30.53
N LYS A 103 -5.52 35.45 31.34
CA LYS A 103 -5.62 35.50 32.80
C LYS A 103 -5.58 36.96 33.30
N SER A 104 -4.73 37.81 32.74
CA SER A 104 -4.67 39.24 33.08
C SER A 104 -5.91 39.99 32.60
N GLN A 105 -6.38 39.75 31.37
CA GLN A 105 -7.63 40.32 30.85
C GLN A 105 -8.84 39.93 31.71
N LYS A 106 -8.92 38.66 32.15
CA LYS A 106 -9.98 38.20 33.05
C LYS A 106 -9.91 38.87 34.42
N ALA A 107 -8.71 39.16 34.93
CA ALA A 107 -8.51 39.91 36.17
C ALA A 107 -8.95 41.37 36.02
N GLN A 108 -8.57 42.04 34.93
CA GLN A 108 -9.00 43.42 34.61
C GLN A 108 -10.52 43.53 34.48
N LEU A 109 -11.17 42.59 33.79
CA LEU A 109 -12.64 42.51 33.70
C LEU A 109 -13.31 42.33 35.07
N LYS A 110 -12.67 41.59 35.98
CA LYS A 110 -13.16 41.41 37.35
C LYS A 110 -13.01 42.70 38.18
N GLU A 111 -11.92 43.44 37.98
CA GLU A 111 -11.69 44.73 38.65
C GLU A 111 -12.63 45.83 38.14
N LEU A 112 -12.87 45.91 36.83
CA LEU A 112 -13.85 46.83 36.24
C LEU A 112 -15.26 46.57 36.79
N ARG A 113 -15.66 45.30 36.88
CA ARG A 113 -16.94 44.90 37.51
C ARG A 113 -17.03 45.23 39.00
N ALA A 114 -15.91 45.35 39.70
CA ALA A 114 -15.92 45.74 41.11
C ALA A 114 -16.03 47.28 41.29
N LYS A 115 -15.70 48.05 40.25
CA LYS A 115 -15.81 49.52 40.22
C LYS A 115 -17.19 50.00 39.75
N ASP A 116 -17.91 49.17 39.00
CA ASP A 116 -19.34 49.41 38.71
C ASP A 116 -20.17 49.20 39.97
N THR A 117 -20.33 50.26 40.77
CA THR A 117 -21.39 50.33 41.77
C THR A 117 -22.75 50.23 41.09
N PRO A 118 -23.71 49.47 41.66
CA PRO A 118 -24.99 49.20 41.00
C PRO A 118 -25.88 50.44 41.06
N THR A 119 -25.76 51.32 40.07
CA THR A 119 -26.79 52.31 39.79
C THR A 119 -27.93 51.57 39.08
N SER A 120 -28.92 51.20 39.88
CA SER A 120 -30.12 50.45 39.53
C SER A 120 -31.02 51.21 38.56
N VAL A 121 -30.66 51.24 37.27
CA VAL A 121 -31.62 51.42 36.18
C VAL A 121 -31.20 50.43 35.10
N GLU A 122 -31.95 49.33 34.99
CA GLU A 122 -31.73 48.32 33.95
C GLU A 122 -31.99 48.93 32.57
N SER A 123 -30.92 49.37 31.90
CA SER A 123 -30.97 49.74 30.49
C SER A 123 -31.37 48.52 29.65
N PRO A 124 -32.26 48.66 28.65
CA PRO A 124 -32.62 47.57 27.74
C PRO A 124 -31.41 46.93 27.04
N GLU A 125 -30.34 47.68 26.79
CA GLU A 125 -29.08 47.17 26.23
C GLU A 125 -28.40 46.12 27.13
N LEU A 126 -28.52 46.28 28.45
CA LEU A 126 -27.93 45.36 29.42
C LEU A 126 -28.67 44.01 29.45
N LEU A 127 -29.97 44.02 29.12
CA LEU A 127 -30.77 42.81 28.96
C LEU A 127 -30.36 42.06 27.68
N GLU A 128 -30.19 42.75 26.55
CA GLU A 128 -29.71 42.16 25.30
C GLU A 128 -28.31 41.56 25.46
N LEU A 129 -27.39 42.25 26.15
CA LEU A 129 -26.05 41.74 26.42
C LEU A 129 -26.06 40.49 27.32
N LYS A 130 -26.94 40.44 28.33
CA LYS A 130 -27.14 39.22 29.15
C LYS A 130 -27.61 38.05 28.27
N GLN A 131 -28.60 38.28 27.41
CA GLN A 131 -29.15 37.25 26.52
C GLN A 131 -28.10 36.75 25.52
N ARG A 132 -27.33 37.65 24.90
CA ARG A 132 -26.26 37.30 23.95
C ARG A 132 -25.12 36.54 24.62
N ARG A 133 -24.78 36.88 25.87
CA ARG A 133 -23.80 36.14 26.67
C ARG A 133 -24.29 34.72 26.97
N GLU A 134 -25.55 34.56 27.35
CA GLU A 134 -26.15 33.24 27.58
C GLU A 134 -26.15 32.38 26.32
N GLN A 135 -26.52 32.94 25.17
CA GLN A 135 -26.44 32.27 23.87
C GLN A 135 -25.01 31.85 23.52
N THR A 136 -24.03 32.75 23.69
CA THR A 136 -22.62 32.45 23.42
C THR A 136 -22.10 31.35 24.35
N GLN A 137 -22.51 31.36 25.62
CA GLN A 137 -22.15 30.35 26.60
C GLN A 137 -22.80 29.00 26.29
N ALA A 138 -24.02 28.99 25.73
CA ALA A 138 -24.68 27.78 25.25
C ALA A 138 -23.93 27.18 24.05
N HIS A 139 -23.58 27.98 23.04
CA HIS A 139 -22.80 27.53 21.89
C HIS A 139 -21.41 27.01 22.28
N LEU A 140 -20.75 27.64 23.26
CA LEU A 140 -19.47 27.15 23.77
C LEU A 140 -19.59 25.74 24.37
N ARG A 141 -20.64 25.50 25.18
CA ARG A 141 -20.91 24.17 25.77
C ARG A 141 -21.21 23.12 24.69
N GLU A 142 -21.96 23.50 23.66
CA GLU A 142 -22.25 22.62 22.52
C GLU A 142 -20.96 22.25 21.77
N ALA A 143 -20.11 23.23 21.46
CA ALA A 143 -18.82 23.00 20.82
C ALA A 143 -17.87 22.13 21.67
N GLU A 144 -17.81 22.35 22.98
CA GLU A 144 -17.03 21.52 23.91
C GLU A 144 -17.51 20.06 23.94
N THR A 145 -18.83 19.86 23.83
CA THR A 145 -19.43 18.52 23.76
C THR A 145 -19.03 17.81 22.46
N LYS A 146 -19.15 18.50 21.32
CA LYS A 146 -18.77 17.96 20.00
C LYS A 146 -17.27 17.63 19.89
N VAL A 147 -16.40 18.46 20.47
CA VAL A 147 -14.96 18.16 20.54
C VAL A 147 -14.70 16.89 21.35
N ARG A 148 -15.43 16.68 22.45
CA ARG A 148 -15.31 15.47 23.27
C ARG A 148 -15.76 14.22 22.51
N GLU A 149 -16.88 14.30 21.78
CA GLU A 149 -17.40 13.21 20.94
C GLU A 149 -16.41 12.81 19.83
N LEU A 150 -15.91 13.78 19.05
CA LEU A 150 -14.91 13.53 18.01
C LEU A 150 -13.61 12.97 18.58
N SER A 151 -13.19 13.43 19.77
CA SER A 151 -11.99 12.88 20.42
C SER A 151 -12.18 11.41 20.80
N GLN A 152 -13.38 11.02 21.24
CA GLN A 152 -13.70 9.62 21.55
C GLN A 152 -13.75 8.77 20.28
N GLU A 153 -14.29 9.29 19.18
CA GLU A 153 -14.33 8.61 17.88
C GLU A 153 -12.91 8.36 17.33
N VAL A 154 -12.03 9.36 17.37
CA VAL A 154 -10.63 9.20 16.95
C VAL A 154 -9.89 8.17 17.80
N GLU A 155 -10.13 8.15 19.11
CA GLU A 155 -9.53 7.16 20.01
C GLU A 155 -10.05 5.75 19.73
N GLN A 156 -11.34 5.60 19.40
CA GLN A 156 -11.91 4.32 19.00
C GLN A 156 -11.29 3.81 17.69
N LEU A 157 -11.18 4.67 16.67
CA LEU A 157 -10.55 4.33 15.40
C LEU A 157 -9.07 3.93 15.57
N ARG A 158 -8.34 4.55 16.51
CA ARG A 158 -6.97 4.16 16.86
C ARG A 158 -6.93 2.74 17.43
N LYS A 159 -7.83 2.40 18.36
CA LYS A 159 -7.94 1.05 18.94
C LYS A 159 -8.33 0.00 17.90
N ASP A 160 -9.25 0.34 17.00
CA ASP A 160 -9.68 -0.54 15.91
C ASP A 160 -8.52 -0.81 14.95
N LYS A 161 -7.75 0.23 14.60
CA LYS A 161 -6.51 0.10 13.80
C LYS A 161 -5.48 -0.79 14.48
N GLU A 162 -5.20 -0.60 15.77
CA GLU A 162 -4.25 -1.46 16.50
C GLU A 162 -4.72 -2.91 16.55
N THR A 163 -6.02 -3.13 16.77
CA THR A 163 -6.61 -4.48 16.78
C THR A 163 -6.46 -5.14 15.41
N TYR A 164 -6.76 -4.41 14.34
CA TYR A 164 -6.57 -4.88 12.96
C TYR A 164 -5.10 -5.21 12.67
N MET A 165 -4.16 -4.35 13.07
CA MET A 165 -2.72 -4.60 12.88
C MET A 165 -2.26 -5.86 13.62
N ARG A 166 -2.70 -6.08 14.86
CA ARG A 166 -2.37 -7.31 15.60
C ARG A 166 -2.93 -8.56 14.93
N LEU A 167 -4.19 -8.52 14.50
CA LEU A 167 -4.80 -9.63 13.75
C LEU A 167 -4.06 -9.89 12.44
N PHE A 168 -3.62 -8.84 11.76
CA PHE A 168 -2.84 -8.93 10.53
C PHE A 168 -1.44 -9.49 10.76
N GLU A 169 -0.75 -9.09 11.84
CA GLU A 169 0.55 -9.62 12.23
C GLU A 169 0.48 -11.11 12.62
N ASP A 170 -0.55 -11.51 13.38
CA ASP A 170 -0.78 -12.91 13.77
C ASP A 170 -1.13 -13.78 12.54
N ALA A 171 -1.96 -13.27 11.64
CA ALA A 171 -2.31 -13.95 10.40
C ALA A 171 -1.07 -14.11 9.50
N ASN A 172 -0.32 -13.03 9.29
CA ASN A 172 0.91 -13.07 8.49
C ASN A 172 1.99 -13.95 9.13
N GLY A 173 2.13 -13.96 10.45
CA GLY A 173 3.05 -14.85 11.15
C GLY A 173 2.77 -16.32 10.87
N ARG A 174 1.50 -16.73 10.90
CA ARG A 174 1.07 -18.09 10.55
C ARG A 174 1.26 -18.39 9.08
N VAL A 175 0.84 -17.47 8.22
CA VAL A 175 0.93 -17.58 6.76
C VAL A 175 2.40 -17.69 6.31
N ILE A 176 3.32 -16.91 6.88
CA ILE A 176 4.77 -17.01 6.61
C ILE A 176 5.35 -18.33 7.14
N ALA A 177 4.93 -18.80 8.31
CA ALA A 177 5.37 -20.08 8.86
C ALA A 177 4.91 -21.28 8.00
N LEU A 178 3.72 -21.20 7.43
CA LEU A 178 3.18 -22.20 6.50
C LEU A 178 3.88 -22.15 5.14
N ALA A 179 4.14 -20.95 4.59
CA ALA A 179 4.92 -20.76 3.36
C ALA A 179 6.31 -21.42 3.43
N ARG A 180 7.00 -21.31 4.56
CA ARG A 180 8.32 -21.92 4.76
C ARG A 180 8.28 -23.44 4.72
N ASN A 181 7.20 -24.03 5.22
CA ASN A 181 7.11 -25.47 5.42
C ASN A 181 6.38 -26.18 4.29
N ASP A 182 5.45 -25.55 3.59
CA ASP A 182 4.80 -26.09 2.40
C ASP A 182 4.18 -24.97 1.54
N PRO A 183 4.79 -24.61 0.40
CA PRO A 183 4.22 -23.61 -0.49
C PRO A 183 2.78 -23.94 -0.92
N PHE A 184 2.42 -25.23 -0.98
CA PHE A 184 1.05 -25.65 -1.29
C PHE A 184 0.08 -25.46 -0.13
N ALA A 185 0.50 -25.70 1.11
CA ALA A 185 -0.35 -25.42 2.28
C ALA A 185 -0.56 -23.91 2.46
N TYR A 186 0.46 -23.10 2.14
CA TYR A 186 0.28 -21.65 2.02
C TYR A 186 -0.81 -21.30 1.00
N PHE A 187 -0.84 -21.98 -0.16
CA PHE A 187 -1.90 -21.76 -1.14
C PHE A 187 -3.27 -22.13 -0.57
N ASP A 188 -3.42 -23.28 0.06
CA ASP A 188 -4.70 -23.73 0.60
C ASP A 188 -5.20 -22.85 1.76
N GLU A 189 -4.30 -22.34 2.61
CA GLU A 189 -4.67 -21.54 3.78
C GLU A 189 -4.96 -20.07 3.44
N VAL A 190 -4.15 -19.47 2.56
CA VAL A 190 -4.47 -18.17 1.97
C VAL A 190 -5.83 -18.27 1.26
N HIS A 191 -6.13 -19.40 0.60
CA HIS A 191 -7.42 -19.71 -0.04
C HIS A 191 -8.65 -19.60 0.86
N THR A 192 -8.50 -19.77 2.18
CA THR A 192 -9.60 -19.71 3.14
C THR A 192 -9.84 -18.34 3.78
N GLN A 193 -8.87 -17.41 3.74
CA GLN A 193 -8.89 -16.26 4.66
C GLN A 193 -9.51 -14.95 4.16
N GLN A 194 -9.98 -14.81 2.90
CA GLN A 194 -10.25 -13.46 2.36
C GLN A 194 -11.67 -13.04 1.97
N GLN A 195 -11.87 -11.75 2.26
CA GLN A 195 -13.00 -10.88 1.97
C GLN A 195 -13.05 -10.50 0.48
N ALA A 196 -14.26 -10.34 -0.05
CA ALA A 196 -14.50 -9.95 -1.43
C ALA A 196 -14.05 -8.51 -1.70
N ILE A 197 -12.80 -8.32 -2.14
CA ILE A 197 -12.38 -7.06 -2.75
C ILE A 197 -13.17 -6.94 -4.06
N GLY A 198 -14.08 -5.97 -4.12
CA GLY A 198 -14.92 -5.72 -5.30
C GLY A 198 -14.06 -5.49 -6.53
N PHE A 199 -14.13 -6.40 -7.50
CA PHE A 199 -13.39 -6.26 -8.75
C PHE A 199 -14.11 -5.33 -9.72
N THR A 200 -13.48 -4.23 -10.07
CA THR A 200 -13.73 -3.50 -11.32
C THR A 200 -13.36 -4.42 -12.50
N ARG A 201 -14.30 -4.67 -13.40
CA ARG A 201 -14.07 -5.51 -14.60
C ARG A 201 -12.91 -4.92 -15.41
N LEU A 202 -11.86 -5.73 -15.62
CA LEU A 202 -10.75 -5.42 -16.50
C LEU A 202 -11.27 -5.13 -17.91
N ARG A 203 -11.16 -3.89 -18.39
CA ARG A 203 -11.40 -3.57 -19.81
C ARG A 203 -10.05 -3.60 -20.53
N PRO A 204 -9.90 -4.40 -21.60
CA PRO A 204 -8.72 -4.30 -22.42
C PRO A 204 -8.68 -2.94 -23.12
N PHE A 205 -7.48 -2.42 -23.32
CA PHE A 205 -7.25 -1.31 -24.22
C PHE A 205 -6.30 -1.75 -25.33
N GLN A 206 -6.53 -1.22 -26.53
CA GLN A 206 -5.67 -1.42 -27.69
C GLN A 206 -4.90 -0.14 -27.94
N THR A 207 -3.59 -0.26 -28.17
CA THR A 207 -2.77 0.87 -28.58
C THR A 207 -3.08 1.17 -30.05
N ASP A 208 -3.55 2.38 -30.35
CA ASP A 208 -3.76 2.79 -31.74
C ASP A 208 -2.40 2.83 -32.45
N SER A 209 -2.22 2.00 -33.47
CA SER A 209 -0.97 1.93 -34.24
C SER A 209 -0.71 3.19 -35.08
N ALA A 210 -1.63 4.15 -35.09
CA ALA A 210 -1.63 5.31 -35.98
C ALA A 210 -1.14 6.62 -35.32
N THR A 211 -1.06 6.71 -34.00
CA THR A 211 -0.53 7.90 -33.32
C THR A 211 0.99 7.86 -33.29
N ALA A 212 1.61 8.77 -34.04
CA ALA A 212 3.03 8.82 -34.42
C ALA A 212 4.05 9.05 -33.29
N HIS A 213 3.68 8.89 -32.01
CA HIS A 213 4.59 9.11 -30.90
C HIS A 213 4.55 7.97 -29.87
N SER A 214 5.70 7.29 -29.78
CA SER A 214 6.14 6.51 -28.62
C SER A 214 5.48 5.12 -28.48
N THR A 215 6.30 4.07 -28.45
CA THR A 215 5.84 2.71 -28.13
C THR A 215 5.12 2.71 -26.77
N PHE A 216 4.24 1.73 -26.50
CA PHE A 216 3.64 1.56 -25.16
C PHE A 216 4.70 1.59 -24.04
N GLU A 217 5.87 1.03 -24.34
CA GLU A 217 7.05 1.10 -23.48
C GLU A 217 7.52 2.52 -23.21
N ALA A 218 7.52 3.40 -24.22
CA ALA A 218 7.84 4.81 -24.05
C ALA A 218 6.72 5.57 -23.29
N PHE A 219 5.45 5.21 -23.44
CA PHE A 219 4.38 5.73 -22.56
C PHE A 219 4.61 5.31 -21.11
N CYS A 220 4.88 4.03 -20.83
CA CYS A 220 5.22 3.56 -19.49
C CYS A 220 6.46 4.27 -18.93
N ASN A 221 7.48 4.49 -19.76
CA ASN A 221 8.71 5.16 -19.36
C ASN A 221 8.51 6.67 -19.10
N ASN A 222 7.59 7.34 -19.79
CA ASN A 222 7.41 8.79 -19.70
C ASN A 222 6.31 9.19 -18.71
N ALA A 223 5.11 8.59 -18.84
CA ALA A 223 3.96 8.95 -18.01
C ALA A 223 4.05 8.32 -16.61
N LEU A 224 4.75 7.19 -16.48
CA LEU A 224 4.60 6.31 -15.31
C LEU A 224 5.92 6.01 -14.59
N ARG A 225 7.05 6.58 -15.04
CA ARG A 225 8.35 6.56 -14.32
C ARG A 225 8.24 6.96 -12.84
N PRO A 226 7.42 7.96 -12.44
CA PRO A 226 7.26 8.32 -11.04
C PRO A 226 6.59 7.22 -10.18
N GLN A 227 5.85 6.29 -10.81
CA GLN A 227 4.95 5.36 -10.11
C GLN A 227 5.51 3.93 -9.93
N ARG A 228 6.81 3.70 -10.16
CA ARG A 228 7.45 2.37 -10.00
C ARG A 228 6.67 1.25 -10.69
N LEU A 229 6.45 1.38 -12.00
CA LEU A 229 6.03 0.22 -12.79
C LEU A 229 7.12 -0.83 -12.80
N ALA A 230 6.88 -1.93 -12.10
CA ALA A 230 7.56 -3.15 -12.43
C ALA A 230 6.86 -3.76 -13.65
N CYS A 231 7.24 -3.34 -14.85
CA CYS A 231 7.05 -4.15 -16.06
C CYS A 231 7.95 -5.37 -15.90
N LEU A 232 7.52 -6.32 -15.08
CA LEU A 232 8.31 -7.48 -14.75
C LEU A 232 8.66 -8.22 -16.04
N PRO A 233 9.94 -8.41 -16.36
CA PRO A 233 10.34 -9.09 -17.58
C PRO A 233 9.79 -10.52 -17.66
N PHE A 234 9.43 -11.10 -16.51
CA PHE A 234 8.89 -12.45 -16.36
C PHE A 234 7.36 -12.56 -16.36
N VAL A 235 6.61 -11.44 -16.43
CA VAL A 235 5.15 -11.43 -16.61
C VAL A 235 4.80 -10.85 -17.98
N ARG A 236 5.49 -11.32 -19.01
CA ARG A 236 5.17 -10.93 -20.38
C ARG A 236 3.99 -11.72 -20.93
N ARG A 237 3.71 -12.93 -20.42
CA ARG A 237 2.64 -13.78 -20.94
C ARG A 237 1.67 -14.19 -19.83
N LYS A 238 0.38 -14.24 -20.17
CA LYS A 238 -0.69 -14.71 -19.27
C LYS A 238 -0.40 -16.09 -18.65
N HIS A 239 0.30 -16.96 -19.37
CA HIS A 239 0.61 -18.33 -18.92
C HIS A 239 1.79 -18.43 -17.95
N ASP A 240 2.49 -17.32 -17.73
CA ASP A 240 3.62 -17.25 -16.81
C ASP A 240 3.16 -17.21 -15.34
N ILE A 241 1.90 -16.80 -15.12
CA ILE A 241 1.28 -16.74 -13.80
C ILE A 241 0.13 -17.73 -13.75
N GLN A 242 0.14 -18.61 -12.75
CA GLN A 242 -1.05 -19.33 -12.34
C GLN A 242 -1.83 -18.46 -11.37
N TRP A 243 -2.89 -17.86 -11.89
CA TRP A 243 -3.89 -17.17 -11.08
C TRP A 243 -4.70 -18.19 -10.28
N SER A 244 -5.05 -17.84 -9.04
CA SER A 244 -6.00 -18.65 -8.26
C SER A 244 -7.37 -18.65 -8.94
N LEU A 245 -8.05 -19.80 -8.88
CA LEU A 245 -9.41 -19.98 -9.41
C LEU A 245 -10.47 -19.54 -8.40
N THR A 246 -10.15 -19.66 -7.11
CA THR A 246 -11.04 -19.39 -5.99
C THR A 246 -10.83 -17.99 -5.44
N GLN A 247 -9.62 -17.44 -5.59
CA GLN A 247 -9.26 -16.13 -5.06
C GLN A 247 -8.84 -15.17 -6.15
N GLN A 248 -9.64 -14.12 -6.30
CA GLN A 248 -9.33 -13.06 -7.24
C GLN A 248 -8.19 -12.21 -6.68
N GLY A 249 -7.16 -11.94 -7.50
CA GLY A 249 -6.03 -11.09 -7.11
C GLY A 249 -4.81 -11.84 -6.56
N TYR A 250 -4.81 -13.18 -6.51
CA TYR A 250 -3.59 -13.95 -6.21
C TYR A 250 -3.06 -14.68 -7.44
N GLY A 251 -1.75 -14.57 -7.65
CA GLY A 251 -1.04 -15.22 -8.74
C GLY A 251 0.26 -15.83 -8.27
N ILE A 252 0.72 -16.87 -8.98
CA ILE A 252 2.01 -17.51 -8.69
C ILE A 252 2.80 -17.64 -9.98
N ALA A 253 4.04 -17.19 -9.96
CA ALA A 253 5.03 -17.56 -10.96
C ALA A 253 6.12 -18.44 -10.33
N VAL A 254 6.68 -19.35 -11.12
CA VAL A 254 7.90 -20.08 -10.75
C VAL A 254 9.05 -19.60 -11.62
N VAL A 255 10.21 -19.39 -11.00
CA VAL A 255 11.43 -18.95 -11.68
C VAL A 255 12.61 -19.78 -11.18
N PRO A 256 13.55 -20.15 -12.08
CA PRO A 256 14.75 -20.83 -11.67
C PRO A 256 15.73 -19.82 -11.04
N PRO A 257 16.30 -20.11 -9.86
CA PRO A 257 17.28 -19.25 -9.19
C PRO A 257 18.67 -19.32 -9.84
N TYR A 258 18.93 -20.35 -10.65
CA TYR A 258 20.18 -20.52 -11.38
C TYR A 258 19.89 -20.88 -12.83
N ARG A 259 20.76 -20.41 -13.72
CA ARG A 259 20.75 -20.74 -15.15
C ARG A 259 22.07 -21.39 -15.52
N TYR A 260 21.99 -22.50 -16.23
CA TYR A 260 23.11 -23.15 -16.86
C TYR A 260 23.46 -22.41 -18.15
N VAL A 261 24.68 -21.87 -18.20
CA VAL A 261 25.23 -21.12 -19.33
C VAL A 261 26.41 -21.91 -19.90
N ALA A 262 26.33 -22.26 -21.18
CA ALA A 262 27.43 -22.89 -21.90
C ALA A 262 28.26 -21.82 -22.63
N ASN A 263 29.48 -21.61 -22.18
CA ASN A 263 30.41 -20.72 -22.86
C ASN A 263 31.10 -21.49 -24.00
N ARG A 264 30.63 -21.24 -25.23
CA ARG A 264 31.16 -21.88 -26.45
C ARG A 264 32.64 -21.59 -26.67
N SER A 265 33.09 -20.39 -26.33
CA SER A 265 34.46 -19.94 -26.58
C SER A 265 35.49 -20.65 -25.70
N LEU A 266 35.08 -21.07 -24.50
CA LEU A 266 35.98 -21.65 -23.50
C LEU A 266 35.72 -23.16 -23.25
N ALA A 267 34.80 -23.77 -24.00
CA ALA A 267 34.29 -25.12 -23.74
C ALA A 267 33.92 -25.34 -22.25
N SER A 268 33.53 -24.27 -21.57
CA SER A 268 33.26 -24.25 -20.14
C SER A 268 31.76 -24.11 -19.90
N HIS A 269 31.33 -24.67 -18.77
CA HIS A 269 29.95 -24.68 -18.35
C HIS A 269 29.87 -24.10 -16.96
N GLN A 270 28.99 -23.13 -16.76
CA GLN A 270 28.82 -22.48 -15.47
C GLN A 270 27.35 -22.32 -15.11
N TRP A 271 27.08 -22.47 -13.82
CA TRP A 271 25.81 -22.05 -13.23
C TRP A 271 25.92 -20.58 -12.87
N VAL A 272 25.07 -19.76 -13.48
CA VAL A 272 24.95 -18.34 -13.18
C VAL A 272 23.73 -18.15 -12.31
N SER A 273 23.88 -17.40 -11.22
CA SER A 273 22.73 -16.98 -10.41
C SER A 273 21.81 -16.12 -11.26
N ASN A 274 20.54 -16.52 -11.36
CA ASN A 274 19.51 -15.70 -11.95
C ASN A 274 19.02 -14.80 -10.82
N GLU A 275 19.44 -13.53 -10.83
CA GLU A 275 18.95 -12.56 -9.86
C GLU A 275 17.44 -12.44 -10.02
N VAL A 276 16.72 -13.09 -9.11
CA VAL A 276 15.30 -12.90 -8.99
C VAL A 276 15.14 -11.52 -8.36
N HIS A 277 15.02 -10.50 -9.21
CA HIS A 277 14.81 -9.14 -8.75
C HIS A 277 13.57 -9.11 -7.86
N THR A 278 13.80 -8.98 -6.55
CA THR A 278 12.76 -8.64 -5.59
C THR A 278 12.23 -7.28 -5.99
N ILE A 279 10.96 -7.22 -6.37
CA ILE A 279 10.28 -5.93 -6.44
C ILE A 279 10.07 -5.49 -5.00
N GLU A 280 10.83 -4.50 -4.58
CA GLU A 280 10.62 -3.90 -3.28
C GLU A 280 9.38 -3.00 -3.31
N GLY A 281 8.36 -3.44 -2.59
CA GLY A 281 7.12 -2.69 -2.39
C GLY A 281 6.05 -2.93 -3.47
N PRO A 282 4.99 -2.12 -3.43
CA PRO A 282 3.89 -2.19 -4.39
C PRO A 282 4.34 -1.90 -5.81
N PHE A 283 3.75 -2.59 -6.78
CA PHE A 283 3.97 -2.36 -8.20
C PHE A 283 2.69 -2.56 -9.00
N GLU A 284 2.61 -1.88 -10.14
CA GLU A 284 1.47 -1.98 -11.04
C GLU A 284 1.65 -3.13 -12.02
N LEU A 285 0.66 -4.03 -12.11
CA LEU A 285 0.73 -5.21 -12.95
C LEU A 285 -0.08 -5.04 -14.23
N LEU A 286 0.59 -5.16 -15.37
CA LEU A 286 -0.01 -5.20 -16.69
C LEU A 286 0.43 -6.49 -17.40
N TYR A 287 -0.47 -7.10 -18.18
CA TYR A 287 -0.07 -8.17 -19.10
C TYR A 287 -0.63 -7.93 -20.50
N GLU A 288 0.12 -8.39 -21.49
CA GLU A 288 -0.27 -8.36 -22.89
C GLU A 288 -0.84 -9.72 -23.29
N THR A 289 -1.94 -9.73 -24.05
CA THR A 289 -2.46 -10.94 -24.69
C THR A 289 -3.13 -10.56 -26.00
N ARG A 290 -2.64 -11.14 -27.10
CA ARG A 290 -3.16 -10.89 -28.46
C ARG A 290 -3.19 -9.40 -28.83
N ASN A 291 -2.13 -8.66 -28.50
CA ASN A 291 -2.00 -7.21 -28.73
C ASN A 291 -2.96 -6.34 -27.91
N PHE A 292 -3.61 -6.91 -26.88
CA PHE A 292 -4.38 -6.17 -25.89
C PHE A 292 -3.63 -6.13 -24.58
N TRP A 293 -3.65 -4.97 -23.94
CA TRP A 293 -3.10 -4.78 -22.60
C TRP A 293 -4.22 -4.83 -21.56
N TYR A 294 -3.91 -5.49 -20.44
CA TYR A 294 -4.82 -5.65 -19.31
C TYR A 294 -4.13 -5.15 -18.05
N TYR A 295 -4.70 -4.11 -17.43
CA TYR A 295 -4.22 -3.60 -16.15
C TYR A 295 -4.85 -4.34 -14.98
N CYS A 296 -4.08 -5.16 -14.28
CA CYS A 296 -4.59 -6.07 -13.24
C CYS A 296 -4.76 -5.43 -11.87
N GLY A 297 -4.21 -4.24 -11.65
CA GLY A 297 -4.16 -3.57 -10.35
C GLY A 297 -2.75 -3.42 -9.79
N THR A 298 -2.70 -2.99 -8.54
CA THR A 298 -1.46 -2.83 -7.75
C THR A 298 -1.22 -4.08 -6.91
N TYR A 299 -0.02 -4.64 -7.02
CA TYR A 299 0.37 -5.90 -6.38
C TYR A 299 1.58 -5.71 -5.47
N THR A 300 1.72 -6.62 -4.51
CA THR A 300 2.97 -6.90 -3.80
C THR A 300 3.47 -8.30 -4.18
N THR A 301 4.77 -8.54 -4.03
CA THR A 301 5.37 -9.86 -4.30
C THR A 301 6.00 -10.42 -3.04
N THR A 302 5.68 -11.68 -2.73
CA THR A 302 6.39 -12.47 -1.71
C THR A 302 7.20 -13.56 -2.39
N ILE A 303 8.45 -13.72 -1.99
CA ILE A 303 9.34 -14.76 -2.51
C ILE A 303 9.34 -15.97 -1.56
N ILE A 304 9.03 -17.14 -2.11
CA ILE A 304 9.09 -18.41 -1.40
C ILE A 304 10.07 -19.32 -2.13
N GLN A 305 11.12 -19.78 -1.45
CA GLN A 305 12.06 -20.75 -2.01
C GLN A 305 11.70 -22.15 -1.52
N SER A 306 11.54 -23.10 -2.44
CA SER A 306 11.29 -24.50 -2.11
C SER A 306 12.47 -25.38 -2.51
N ARG A 307 12.99 -26.13 -1.54
CA ARG A 307 14.02 -27.18 -1.72
C ARG A 307 13.44 -28.60 -1.63
N LYS A 308 12.12 -28.72 -1.50
CA LYS A 308 11.51 -30.03 -1.33
C LYS A 308 11.59 -30.83 -2.62
N LYS A 309 12.01 -32.10 -2.50
CA LYS A 309 12.18 -33.04 -3.63
C LYS A 309 10.88 -33.28 -4.40
N ASP A 310 9.76 -33.32 -3.69
CA ASP A 310 8.42 -33.55 -4.26
C ASP A 310 7.79 -32.28 -4.87
N PHE A 311 8.34 -31.09 -4.60
CA PHE A 311 7.75 -29.84 -5.07
C PHE A 311 7.75 -29.77 -6.60
N PHE A 312 8.90 -30.06 -7.23
CA PHE A 312 9.00 -30.08 -8.69
C PHE A 312 8.04 -31.10 -9.31
N GLU A 313 7.88 -32.28 -8.71
CA GLU A 313 6.97 -33.33 -9.21
C GLU A 313 5.50 -32.90 -9.16
N LYS A 314 5.10 -32.13 -8.15
CA LYS A 314 3.74 -31.62 -7.97
C LYS A 314 3.41 -30.43 -8.89
N LEU A 315 4.41 -29.77 -9.49
CA LEU A 315 4.17 -28.67 -10.42
C LEU A 315 3.37 -29.12 -11.66
N ARG A 316 2.50 -28.23 -12.14
CA ARG A 316 1.82 -28.41 -13.42
C ARG A 316 2.84 -28.54 -14.55
N PRO A 317 2.56 -29.32 -15.61
CA PRO A 317 3.48 -29.51 -16.74
C PRO A 317 4.01 -28.20 -17.33
N MET A 318 3.14 -27.20 -17.51
CA MET A 318 3.55 -25.88 -18.03
C MET A 318 4.67 -25.20 -17.23
N PHE A 319 4.67 -25.38 -15.91
CA PHE A 319 5.68 -24.80 -15.03
C PHE A 319 6.98 -25.60 -15.04
N LYS A 320 6.89 -26.93 -15.14
CA LYS A 320 8.07 -27.78 -15.34
C LYS A 320 8.77 -27.42 -16.64
N ASP A 321 8.01 -27.30 -17.73
CA ASP A 321 8.54 -26.96 -19.05
C ASP A 321 9.17 -25.57 -19.06
N ARG A 322 8.53 -24.60 -18.38
CA ARG A 322 9.09 -23.27 -18.20
C ARG A 322 10.40 -23.28 -17.40
N LEU A 323 10.42 -23.91 -16.23
CA LEU A 323 11.62 -24.02 -15.41
C LEU A 323 12.76 -24.65 -16.20
N MET A 324 12.49 -25.74 -16.92
CA MET A 324 13.50 -26.40 -17.75
C MET A 324 14.04 -25.49 -18.85
N ARG A 325 13.16 -24.72 -19.52
CA ARG A 325 13.54 -23.78 -20.57
C ARG A 325 14.33 -22.58 -20.04
N GLU A 326 13.99 -22.07 -18.86
CA GLU A 326 14.65 -20.89 -18.28
C GLU A 326 15.93 -21.23 -17.50
N SER A 327 16.07 -22.49 -17.05
CA SER A 327 17.26 -22.98 -16.35
C SER A 327 18.41 -23.30 -17.30
N VAL A 328 18.16 -23.35 -18.61
CA VAL A 328 19.13 -23.81 -19.60
C VAL A 328 19.13 -22.83 -20.76
N GLU A 329 20.21 -22.08 -20.92
CA GLU A 329 20.37 -21.17 -22.05
C GLU A 329 20.52 -21.94 -23.37
N GLU A 330 19.93 -21.42 -24.45
CA GLU A 330 20.03 -22.00 -25.80
C GLU A 330 19.69 -23.50 -25.84
N THR A 331 18.51 -23.88 -25.36
CA THR A 331 18.15 -25.30 -25.16
C THR A 331 18.46 -26.18 -26.38
N ASP A 332 18.27 -25.69 -27.61
CA ASP A 332 18.40 -26.44 -28.86
C ASP A 332 19.85 -26.81 -29.22
N LEU A 333 20.82 -26.14 -28.58
CA LEU A 333 22.24 -26.28 -28.89
C LEU A 333 22.97 -27.15 -27.87
N LEU A 334 22.24 -27.61 -26.84
CA LEU A 334 22.80 -28.44 -25.78
C LEU A 334 22.48 -29.92 -25.98
N PRO A 335 23.45 -30.82 -25.70
CA PRO A 335 23.22 -32.25 -25.71
C PRO A 335 22.05 -32.67 -24.81
N PRO A 336 21.21 -33.65 -25.21
CA PRO A 336 20.06 -34.11 -24.41
C PRO A 336 20.41 -34.55 -22.99
N ILE A 337 21.63 -35.03 -22.77
CA ILE A 337 22.14 -35.42 -21.45
C ILE A 337 22.10 -34.24 -20.46
N ILE A 338 22.42 -33.02 -20.88
CA ILE A 338 22.39 -31.84 -20.00
C ILE A 338 20.96 -31.56 -19.53
N ARG A 339 19.99 -31.58 -20.44
CA ARG A 339 18.57 -31.38 -20.10
C ARG A 339 18.08 -32.45 -19.11
N LYS A 340 18.50 -33.71 -19.29
CA LYS A 340 18.18 -34.80 -18.36
C LYS A 340 18.79 -34.56 -16.98
N THR A 341 20.08 -34.19 -16.92
CA THR A 341 20.77 -33.87 -15.66
C THR A 341 20.09 -32.72 -14.91
N VAL A 342 19.76 -31.61 -15.59
CA VAL A 342 19.07 -30.48 -14.95
C VAL A 342 17.71 -30.89 -14.39
N LYS A 343 16.96 -31.73 -15.11
CA LYS A 343 15.68 -32.28 -14.62
C LYS A 343 15.88 -33.15 -13.38
N GLU A 344 16.90 -34.01 -13.38
CA GLU A 344 17.24 -34.85 -12.23
C GLU A 344 17.65 -34.01 -11.02
N MET A 345 18.39 -32.91 -11.22
CA MET A 345 18.75 -32.00 -10.14
C MET A 345 17.52 -31.34 -9.48
N TYR A 346 16.48 -31.00 -10.24
CA TYR A 346 15.21 -30.54 -9.68
C TYR A 346 14.48 -31.64 -8.89
N LEU A 347 14.38 -32.85 -9.45
CA LEU A 347 13.74 -33.99 -8.80
C LEU A 347 14.44 -34.39 -7.49
N GLN A 348 15.76 -34.23 -7.44
CA GLN A 348 16.56 -34.51 -6.26
C GLN A 348 16.59 -33.34 -5.25
N GLY A 349 16.02 -32.18 -5.59
CA GLY A 349 16.05 -30.97 -4.77
C GLY A 349 17.42 -30.29 -4.69
N VAL A 350 18.34 -30.62 -5.59
CA VAL A 350 19.66 -29.97 -5.70
C VAL A 350 19.49 -28.55 -6.23
N LEU A 351 18.67 -28.39 -7.26
CA LEU A 351 18.20 -27.08 -7.70
C LEU A 351 16.91 -26.74 -6.97
N HIS A 352 16.92 -25.61 -6.26
CA HIS A 352 15.72 -25.09 -5.63
C HIS A 352 14.86 -24.33 -6.63
N ILE A 353 13.59 -24.17 -6.30
CA ILE A 353 12.63 -23.45 -7.14
C ILE A 353 12.16 -22.23 -6.38
N THR A 354 12.25 -21.07 -7.01
CA THR A 354 11.75 -19.82 -6.44
C THR A 354 10.34 -19.58 -6.95
N CYS A 355 9.41 -19.42 -6.01
CA CYS A 355 8.02 -19.07 -6.27
C CYS A 355 7.82 -17.60 -5.93
N LEU A 356 7.29 -16.86 -6.89
CA LEU A 356 6.85 -15.48 -6.72
C LEU A 356 5.34 -15.51 -6.51
N VAL A 357 4.92 -15.15 -5.30
CA VAL A 357 3.51 -15.00 -4.97
C VAL A 357 3.13 -13.55 -5.15
N PHE A 358 2.18 -13.31 -6.04
CA PHE A 358 1.58 -12.01 -6.28
C PHE A 358 0.30 -11.89 -5.47
N GLU A 359 0.19 -10.82 -4.71
CA GLU A 359 -1.01 -10.46 -3.96
C GLU A 359 -1.46 -9.07 -4.39
N ARG A 360 -2.71 -8.96 -4.84
CA ARG A 360 -3.30 -7.67 -5.19
C ARG A 360 -3.61 -6.90 -3.92
N ILE A 361 -3.00 -5.75 -3.76
CA ILE A 361 -3.22 -4.84 -2.62
C ILE A 361 -4.05 -3.62 -2.98
N GLY A 362 -4.32 -3.39 -4.28
CA GLY A 362 -5.11 -2.23 -4.69
C GLY A 362 -5.42 -2.16 -6.18
N PHE A 363 -5.95 -1.00 -6.57
CA PHE A 363 -6.20 -0.59 -7.94
C PHE A 363 -5.96 0.91 -8.08
N ASN A 364 -5.07 1.28 -8.98
CA ASN A 364 -4.74 2.66 -9.26
C ASN A 364 -5.69 3.19 -10.34
N GLU A 365 -6.81 3.77 -9.90
CA GLU A 365 -7.83 4.35 -10.80
C GLU A 365 -7.25 5.45 -11.70
N GLN A 366 -6.29 6.24 -11.21
CA GLN A 366 -5.65 7.30 -12.00
C GLN A 366 -4.87 6.72 -13.17
N LEU A 367 -4.05 5.69 -12.90
CA LEU A 367 -3.33 4.96 -13.94
C LEU A 367 -4.30 4.31 -14.92
N TYR A 368 -5.34 3.65 -14.42
CA TYR A 368 -6.32 3.00 -15.28
C TYR A 368 -7.00 4.01 -16.23
N ASN A 369 -7.43 5.16 -15.73
CA ASN A 369 -8.01 6.22 -16.55
C ASN A 369 -7.01 6.77 -17.58
N ALA A 370 -5.75 6.99 -17.18
CA ALA A 370 -4.70 7.40 -18.11
C ALA A 370 -4.44 6.36 -19.21
N LEU A 371 -4.53 5.06 -18.90
CA LEU A 371 -4.42 3.98 -19.89
C LEU A 371 -5.63 3.95 -20.85
N LEU A 372 -6.83 4.25 -20.35
CA LEU A 372 -8.03 4.38 -21.17
C LEU A 372 -8.03 5.64 -22.05
N GLU A 373 -7.31 6.69 -21.67
CA GLU A 373 -7.10 7.88 -22.50
C GLU A 373 -6.01 7.64 -23.56
N PHE A 374 -4.97 6.88 -23.22
CA PHE A 374 -3.88 6.54 -24.14
C PHE A 374 -4.30 5.55 -25.22
N GLY A 375 -5.12 4.56 -24.88
CA GLY A 375 -5.64 3.56 -25.81
C GLY A 375 -7.11 3.79 -26.15
N THR A 376 -7.61 3.12 -27.18
CA THR A 376 -9.06 3.03 -27.36
C THR A 376 -9.60 1.95 -26.41
N ALA A 377 -10.54 2.34 -25.55
CA ALA A 377 -11.25 1.39 -24.69
C ALA A 377 -12.10 0.48 -25.59
N ILE A 378 -11.60 -0.72 -25.89
CA ILE A 378 -12.34 -1.66 -26.71
C ILE A 378 -13.31 -2.39 -25.79
N LYS A 379 -14.56 -2.57 -26.25
CA LYS A 379 -15.41 -3.62 -25.68
C LYS A 379 -14.66 -4.91 -25.93
N GLY A 380 -13.89 -5.32 -24.91
CA GLY A 380 -13.14 -6.55 -24.99
C GLY A 380 -14.09 -7.62 -25.52
N PRO A 381 -13.67 -8.47 -26.47
CA PRO A 381 -14.42 -9.69 -26.70
C PRO A 381 -14.81 -10.26 -25.34
N GLU A 382 -16.05 -10.75 -25.19
CA GLU A 382 -16.53 -11.38 -23.95
C GLU A 382 -15.77 -12.69 -23.64
N TYR A 383 -14.45 -12.70 -23.80
CA TYR A 383 -13.54 -13.44 -22.97
C TYR A 383 -13.63 -12.86 -21.54
N ALA A 384 -14.80 -13.01 -20.92
CA ALA A 384 -14.83 -13.33 -19.50
C ALA A 384 -13.72 -14.36 -19.30
N PHE A 385 -12.88 -14.19 -18.27
CA PHE A 385 -11.89 -15.18 -17.89
C PHE A 385 -12.52 -16.57 -18.05
N ASP A 386 -12.24 -17.25 -19.16
CA ASP A 386 -13.01 -18.44 -19.51
C ASP A 386 -12.36 -19.59 -18.76
N TYR A 387 -12.54 -19.54 -17.44
CA TYR A 387 -12.11 -20.57 -16.51
C TYR A 387 -12.84 -21.90 -16.79
N LYS A 388 -13.87 -21.90 -17.65
CA LYS A 388 -14.62 -23.09 -18.02
C LYS A 388 -13.89 -23.98 -19.02
N ASP A 389 -12.81 -23.53 -19.65
CA ASP A 389 -12.30 -24.25 -20.81
C ASP A 389 -11.57 -25.56 -20.49
N ARG A 390 -11.12 -25.85 -19.26
CA ARG A 390 -10.39 -27.12 -18.97
C ARG A 390 -10.50 -27.66 -17.53
N ALA A 391 -11.68 -27.76 -16.95
CA ALA A 391 -11.91 -28.95 -16.13
C ALA A 391 -12.16 -30.08 -17.13
N PRO A 392 -11.22 -31.04 -17.34
CA PRO A 392 -11.57 -32.22 -18.11
C PRO A 392 -12.81 -32.79 -17.44
N LYS A 393 -13.94 -32.83 -18.16
CA LYS A 393 -15.10 -33.58 -17.72
C LYS A 393 -14.57 -34.98 -17.47
N ARG A 394 -14.30 -35.32 -16.21
CA ARG A 394 -14.04 -36.70 -15.81
C ARG A 394 -15.30 -37.41 -16.29
N LYS A 395 -15.20 -38.10 -17.43
CA LYS A 395 -16.14 -39.15 -17.76
C LYS A 395 -15.98 -40.11 -16.61
N ILE A 396 -16.86 -39.99 -15.61
CA ILE A 396 -17.12 -41.04 -14.65
C ILE A 396 -17.52 -42.19 -15.54
N GLY A 397 -16.57 -43.09 -15.77
CA GLY A 397 -16.79 -44.26 -16.59
C GLY A 397 -17.94 -45.02 -15.94
N GLN A 398 -19.02 -45.19 -16.70
CA GLN A 398 -19.92 -46.31 -16.45
C GLN A 398 -19.04 -47.56 -16.45
N GLU A 399 -19.00 -48.23 -15.30
CA GLU A 399 -18.44 -49.56 -15.14
C GLU A 399 -19.10 -50.48 -16.17
N ASN A 400 -18.36 -50.82 -17.22
CA ASN A 400 -18.67 -52.00 -18.01
C ASN A 400 -18.33 -53.21 -17.14
N VAL A 401 -19.34 -53.71 -16.41
CA VAL A 401 -19.35 -55.04 -15.81
C VAL A 401 -19.45 -56.06 -16.95
N GLY A 402 -18.34 -56.23 -17.66
CA GLY A 402 -18.16 -57.26 -18.69
C GLY A 402 -17.44 -58.46 -18.08
N ALA A 403 -18.20 -59.37 -17.50
CA ALA A 403 -17.72 -60.66 -17.04
C ALA A 403 -17.04 -61.42 -18.20
N ARG A 404 -15.76 -61.76 -18.05
CA ARG A 404 -15.09 -62.77 -18.89
C ARG A 404 -15.28 -64.15 -18.26
N PRO A 405 -15.77 -65.16 -19.01
CA PRO A 405 -15.83 -66.52 -18.51
C PRO A 405 -14.43 -67.14 -18.51
N VAL A 406 -14.10 -67.78 -17.39
CA VAL A 406 -12.90 -68.60 -17.20
C VAL A 406 -13.08 -69.90 -17.98
N ALA A 407 -12.30 -70.09 -19.05
CA ALA A 407 -12.20 -71.37 -19.72
C ALA A 407 -11.43 -72.36 -18.85
N LYS A 408 -12.12 -73.37 -18.33
CA LYS A 408 -11.53 -74.55 -17.70
C LYS A 408 -10.80 -75.37 -18.77
N ARG A 409 -9.48 -75.53 -18.62
CA ARG A 409 -8.73 -76.62 -19.25
C ARG A 409 -8.90 -77.88 -18.41
N SER A 410 -9.62 -78.86 -18.93
CA SER A 410 -9.54 -80.26 -18.51
C SER A 410 -8.47 -80.99 -19.33
N ARG A 411 -7.90 -82.01 -18.68
CA ARG A 411 -6.79 -82.89 -19.09
C ARG A 411 -6.87 -83.44 -20.50
#